data_AF-A0A916TIN1-F1
#
_entry.id   AF-A0A916TIN1-F1
#
_cell.length_a   1.000
_cell.length_b   1.000
_cell.length_c   1.000
_cell.angle_alpha   90.00
_cell.angle_beta   90.00
_cell.angle_gamma   90.00
#
_symmetry.space_group_name_H-M   'P 1'
#
loop_
_entity.id
_entity.type
_entity.pdbx_description
1 polymer ?
#
loop_
_entity_poly.entity_id
_entity_poly.type
_entity_poly.pdbx_seq_one_letter_code
_entity_poly.pdbx_strand_id
1 'polypeptide(L)'
;MALNLYALVSVTKQLISGAKGGQSLLIDALNIWFTNIIVFALWFWNIDRGGPARLGLHDDKRPDFLFPQMIGTGDQDPTWSPGFIDYFYVAFTNATAFSPTDTMPLSAQSKLLMAVEATISLLTVGLVAARAVNILT
;
A
#
# COMPACT_ATOMS: atom_id res chain seq x y z
N MET A 1 10.45 -7.95 -15.33
CA MET A 1 9.27 -7.04 -15.37
C MET A 1 8.07 -7.67 -16.06
N ALA A 2 8.21 -8.27 -17.27
CA ALA A 2 7.11 -8.92 -17.99
C ALA A 2 6.50 -10.15 -17.29
N LEU A 3 7.31 -10.92 -16.54
CA LEU A 3 6.83 -12.10 -15.81
C LEU A 3 5.83 -11.75 -14.69
N ASN A 4 6.06 -10.64 -14.00
CA ASN A 4 5.18 -10.17 -12.92
C ASN A 4 3.84 -9.69 -13.49
N LEU A 5 3.87 -9.06 -14.66
CA LEU A 5 2.66 -8.60 -15.34
C LEU A 5 1.81 -9.78 -15.83
N TYR A 6 2.45 -10.82 -16.35
CA TYR A 6 1.77 -12.04 -16.76
C TYR A 6 1.17 -12.81 -15.57
N ALA A 7 1.91 -12.93 -14.47
CA ALA A 7 1.41 -13.55 -13.24
C ALA A 7 0.22 -12.78 -12.66
N LEU A 8 0.30 -11.45 -12.63
CA LEU A 8 -0.79 -10.58 -12.18
C LEU A 8 -2.04 -10.78 -13.05
N VAL A 9 -1.91 -10.75 -14.38
CA VAL A 9 -3.03 -10.93 -15.32
C VAL A 9 -3.63 -12.34 -15.24
N SER A 10 -2.80 -13.37 -15.06
CA SER A 10 -3.26 -14.76 -14.88
C SER A 10 -4.06 -14.93 -13.59
N VAL A 11 -3.59 -14.35 -12.49
CA VAL A 11 -4.28 -14.39 -11.19
C VAL A 11 -5.60 -13.62 -11.27
N THR A 12 -5.61 -12.43 -11.89
CA THR A 12 -6.83 -11.65 -12.09
C THR A 12 -7.85 -12.40 -12.96
N LYS A 13 -7.42 -13.08 -14.04
CA LYS A 13 -8.32 -13.88 -14.89
C LYS A 13 -8.90 -15.10 -14.17
N GLN A 14 -8.10 -15.80 -13.36
CA GLN A 14 -8.59 -16.95 -12.59
C GLN A 14 -9.61 -16.50 -11.53
N LEU A 15 -9.38 -15.36 -10.88
CA LEU A 15 -10.28 -14.77 -9.90
C LEU A 15 -11.63 -14.36 -10.51
N ILE A 16 -11.63 -13.85 -11.74
CA ILE A 16 -12.85 -13.44 -12.47
C ILE A 16 -13.66 -14.66 -12.97
N SER A 17 -13.01 -15.81 -13.20
CA SER A 17 -13.65 -17.02 -13.76
C SER A 17 -14.37 -17.91 -12.73
N GLY A 18 -14.22 -17.62 -11.42
CA GLY A 18 -14.73 -18.46 -10.34
C GLY A 18 -16.19 -18.20 -9.99
N ALA A 19 -17.10 -18.98 -10.55
CA ALA A 19 -18.51 -19.06 -10.14
C ALA A 19 -18.65 -19.47 -8.66
N LYS A 20 -18.81 -18.54 -7.73
CA LYS A 20 -19.00 -18.85 -6.30
C LYS A 20 -19.89 -17.82 -5.59
N GLY A 21 -20.70 -18.30 -4.63
CA GLY A 21 -21.67 -17.51 -3.86
C GLY A 21 -21.04 -16.35 -3.06
N GLY A 22 -21.88 -15.50 -2.44
CA GLY A 22 -21.47 -14.22 -1.84
C GLY A 22 -20.28 -14.27 -0.88
N GLN A 23 -20.10 -15.37 -0.14
CA GLN A 23 -18.95 -15.57 0.74
C GLN A 23 -17.60 -15.67 0.00
N SER A 24 -17.56 -16.27 -1.19
CA SER A 24 -16.33 -16.34 -1.99
C SER A 24 -15.94 -14.98 -2.53
N LEU A 25 -16.92 -14.19 -2.99
CA LEU A 25 -16.68 -12.84 -3.49
C LEU A 25 -16.08 -11.93 -2.42
N LEU A 26 -16.50 -12.06 -1.16
CA LEU A 26 -15.90 -11.34 -0.03
C LEU A 26 -14.45 -11.77 0.24
N ILE A 27 -14.15 -13.06 0.13
CA ILE A 27 -12.78 -13.57 0.30
C ILE A 27 -11.88 -13.08 -0.84
N ASP A 28 -12.36 -13.13 -2.07
CA ASP A 28 -11.63 -12.66 -3.26
C ASP A 28 -11.36 -11.15 -3.19
N ALA A 29 -12.36 -10.39 -2.71
CA ALA A 29 -12.24 -8.97 -2.44
C ALA A 29 -11.17 -8.63 -1.39
N LEU A 30 -11.19 -9.34 -0.25
CA LEU A 30 -10.18 -9.18 0.80
C LEU A 30 -8.79 -9.51 0.28
N ASN A 31 -8.65 -10.55 -0.54
CA ASN A 31 -7.37 -10.91 -1.17
C ASN A 31 -6.87 -9.80 -2.11
N ILE A 32 -7.75 -9.23 -2.96
CA ILE A 32 -7.37 -8.11 -3.84
C ILE A 32 -6.93 -6.91 -3.01
N TRP A 33 -7.71 -6.54 -2.00
CA TRP A 33 -7.43 -5.40 -1.14
C TRP A 33 -6.12 -5.58 -0.37
N PHE A 34 -5.86 -6.75 0.19
CA PHE A 34 -4.61 -7.06 0.88
C PHE A 34 -3.41 -7.07 -0.06
N THR A 35 -3.58 -7.61 -1.27
CA THR A 35 -2.54 -7.57 -2.30
C THR A 35 -2.20 -6.14 -2.69
N ASN A 36 -3.21 -5.26 -2.79
CA ASN A 36 -3.01 -3.83 -3.06
C ASN A 36 -2.09 -3.20 -2.00
N ILE A 37 -2.36 -3.44 -0.71
CA ILE A 37 -1.54 -2.94 0.40
C ILE A 37 -0.08 -3.40 0.25
N ILE A 38 0.16 -4.69 -0.02
CA ILE A 38 1.53 -5.21 -0.16
C ILE A 38 2.25 -4.54 -1.34
N VAL A 39 1.57 -4.41 -2.48
CA VAL A 39 2.16 -3.81 -3.68
C VAL A 39 2.53 -2.35 -3.42
N PHE A 40 1.65 -1.58 -2.80
CA PHE A 40 1.92 -0.17 -2.49
C PHE A 40 2.97 -0.01 -1.38
N ALA A 41 3.00 -0.88 -0.37
CA ALA A 41 4.07 -0.92 0.63
C ALA A 41 5.45 -1.11 -0.01
N LEU A 42 5.56 -2.05 -0.96
CA LEU A 42 6.80 -2.27 -1.71
C LEU A 42 7.15 -1.08 -2.61
N TRP A 43 6.16 -0.43 -3.21
CA TRP A 43 6.39 0.79 -3.98
C TRP A 43 6.89 1.93 -3.11
N PHE A 44 6.25 2.21 -1.98
CA PHE A 44 6.70 3.22 -1.02
C PHE A 44 8.11 2.94 -0.52
N TRP A 45 8.41 1.68 -0.18
CA TRP A 45 9.74 1.29 0.27
C TRP A 45 10.82 1.43 -0.82
N ASN A 46 10.47 1.20 -2.09
CA ASN A 46 11.42 1.26 -3.19
C ASN A 46 11.69 2.70 -3.68
N ILE A 47 10.69 3.57 -3.63
CA ILE A 47 10.86 4.97 -4.06
C ILE A 47 11.61 5.79 -3.01
N ASP A 48 11.27 5.57 -1.73
CA ASP A 48 11.81 6.36 -0.64
C ASP A 48 13.30 6.06 -0.45
N ARG A 49 14.11 7.11 -0.32
CA ARG A 49 15.57 7.02 -0.08
C ARG A 49 16.32 6.08 -1.05
N GLY A 50 15.81 5.93 -2.28
CA GLY A 50 16.44 5.09 -3.30
C GLY A 50 16.36 3.58 -3.07
N GLY A 51 15.49 3.13 -2.17
CA GLY A 51 15.10 1.73 -2.01
C GLY A 51 15.91 0.91 -1.00
N PRO A 52 15.52 -0.37 -0.79
CA PRO A 52 16.09 -1.25 0.24
C PRO A 52 17.60 -1.50 0.11
N ALA A 53 18.16 -1.30 -1.09
CA ALA A 53 19.58 -1.47 -1.37
C ALA A 53 20.47 -0.40 -0.70
N ARG A 54 19.88 0.65 -0.11
CA ARG A 54 20.60 1.75 0.55
C ARG A 54 20.41 1.80 2.06
N LEU A 55 19.72 0.82 2.67
CA LEU A 55 19.60 0.73 4.13
C LEU A 55 21.02 0.69 4.76
N GLY A 56 21.32 1.67 5.61
CA GLY A 56 22.58 1.74 6.37
C GLY A 56 23.73 2.50 5.70
N LEU A 57 23.55 3.01 4.48
CA LEU A 57 24.45 4.02 3.91
C LEU A 57 23.89 5.41 4.30
N HIS A 58 24.76 6.35 4.71
CA HIS A 58 24.36 7.75 4.92
C HIS A 58 23.80 8.29 3.59
N ASP A 59 22.48 8.23 3.42
CA ASP A 59 21.81 8.59 2.17
C ASP A 59 21.53 10.10 2.20
N ASP A 60 22.32 10.87 1.46
CA ASP A 60 22.14 12.32 1.25
C ASP A 60 20.86 12.67 0.45
N LYS A 61 20.06 11.67 0.08
CA LYS A 61 18.85 11.86 -0.70
C LYS A 61 17.71 12.34 0.22
N ARG A 62 17.02 13.39 -0.21
CA ARG A 62 15.85 13.92 0.53
C ARG A 62 14.78 12.83 0.67
N PRO A 63 14.22 12.61 1.87
CA PRO A 63 13.19 11.61 2.09
C PRO A 63 11.90 11.95 1.33
N ASP A 64 11.24 10.94 0.78
CA ASP A 64 9.93 11.01 0.13
C ASP A 64 8.78 10.89 1.15
N PHE A 65 9.05 10.29 2.32
CA PHE A 65 8.16 10.19 3.46
C PHE A 65 8.83 10.70 4.75
N LEU A 66 8.10 11.48 5.53
CA LEU A 66 8.50 11.92 6.86
C LEU A 66 7.79 11.06 7.91
N PHE A 67 8.55 10.22 8.60
CA PHE A 67 8.05 9.40 9.69
C PHE A 67 8.12 10.15 11.03
N PRO A 68 7.27 9.83 12.02
CA PRO A 68 7.27 10.46 13.34
C PRO A 68 8.61 10.39 14.07
N GLN A 69 9.31 9.25 13.91
CA GLN A 69 10.65 8.99 14.43
C GLN A 69 11.73 9.88 13.79
N MET A 70 11.35 10.80 12.88
CA MET A 70 12.23 11.80 12.28
C MET A 70 11.91 13.22 12.77
N ILE A 71 10.80 13.43 13.48
CA ILE A 71 10.33 14.74 13.97
C ILE A 71 10.62 14.90 15.48
N GLY A 72 11.55 15.80 15.85
CA GLY A 72 11.90 16.04 17.27
C GLY A 72 13.36 16.50 17.48
N THR A 73 13.65 17.08 18.65
CA THR A 73 14.95 17.71 18.97
C THR A 73 15.74 17.03 20.08
N GLY A 74 15.25 15.93 20.67
CA GLY A 74 15.81 15.40 21.94
C GLY A 74 16.31 13.96 21.92
N ASP A 75 15.68 13.08 21.14
CA ASP A 75 15.89 11.62 21.26
C ASP A 75 15.73 10.88 19.91
N GLN A 76 16.04 11.57 18.82
CA GLN A 76 16.07 10.91 17.52
C GLN A 76 17.31 10.05 17.44
N ASP A 77 17.12 8.73 17.34
CA ASP A 77 18.19 7.83 16.99
C ASP A 77 18.69 8.20 15.58
N PRO A 78 19.91 8.76 15.45
CA PRO A 78 20.43 9.19 14.15
C PRO A 78 20.71 8.00 13.22
N THR A 79 20.67 6.78 13.74
CA THR A 79 20.84 5.55 12.98
C THR A 79 19.52 4.92 12.55
N TRP A 80 18.38 5.45 13.03
CA TRP A 80 17.07 4.91 12.67
C TRP A 80 16.77 5.15 11.19
N SER A 81 16.31 4.09 10.53
CA SER A 81 15.82 4.13 9.16
C SER A 81 14.53 3.34 9.05
N PRO A 82 13.53 3.83 8.30
CA PRO A 82 12.29 3.09 8.10
C PRO A 82 12.56 1.76 7.39
N GLY A 83 12.02 0.68 7.96
CA GLY A 83 12.02 -0.66 7.36
C GLY A 83 10.75 -0.93 6.57
N PHE A 84 10.67 -2.11 5.94
CA PHE A 84 9.47 -2.53 5.19
C PHE A 84 8.17 -2.43 5.99
N ILE A 85 8.22 -2.77 7.29
CA ILE A 85 7.03 -2.76 8.15
C ILE A 85 6.46 -1.35 8.33
N ASP A 86 7.32 -0.33 8.36
CA ASP A 86 6.88 1.07 8.42
C ASP A 86 6.10 1.45 7.15
N TYR A 87 6.59 1.05 5.97
CA TYR A 87 5.87 1.29 4.71
C TYR A 87 4.62 0.43 4.55
N PHE A 88 4.61 -0.80 5.07
CA PHE A 88 3.42 -1.63 5.14
C PHE A 88 2.33 -0.99 6.00
N TYR A 89 2.71 -0.44 7.15
CA TYR A 89 1.80 0.31 8.00
C TYR A 89 1.26 1.57 7.31
N VAL A 90 2.10 2.31 6.58
CA VAL A 90 1.68 3.46 5.77
C VAL A 90 0.66 3.03 4.72
N ALA A 91 0.94 1.99 3.94
CA ALA A 91 0.03 1.47 2.92
C ALA A 91 -1.29 0.98 3.52
N PHE A 92 -1.23 0.19 4.59
CA PHE A 92 -2.43 -0.29 5.29
C PHE A 92 -3.32 0.87 5.77
N THR A 93 -2.73 1.88 6.39
CA THR A 93 -3.50 3.01 6.93
C THR A 93 -4.00 3.95 5.84
N ASN A 94 -3.28 4.09 4.73
CA ASN A 94 -3.73 4.85 3.55
C ASN A 94 -4.85 4.11 2.79
N ALA A 95 -4.75 2.78 2.63
CA ALA A 95 -5.77 1.94 2.00
C ALA A 95 -7.06 1.83 2.82
N THR A 96 -6.98 1.87 4.14
CA THR A 96 -8.16 1.87 5.02
C THR A 96 -8.80 3.26 5.16
N ALA A 97 -8.07 4.34 4.83
CA ALA A 97 -8.42 5.72 5.17
C ALA A 97 -8.68 5.95 6.67
N PHE A 98 -8.28 5.00 7.52
CA PHE A 98 -8.30 5.09 8.98
C PHE A 98 -6.85 5.11 9.46
N SER A 99 -6.30 6.31 9.59
CA SER A 99 -4.90 6.52 10.00
C SER A 99 -4.80 7.64 11.04
N PRO A 100 -3.84 7.57 11.97
CA PRO A 100 -3.44 8.75 12.74
C PRO A 100 -2.75 9.84 11.90
N THR A 101 -2.46 9.63 10.60
CA THR A 101 -1.82 10.60 9.70
C THR A 101 -0.41 11.03 10.14
N ASP A 102 0.30 10.10 10.76
CA ASP A 102 1.60 10.40 11.36
C ASP A 102 2.76 10.41 10.34
N THR A 103 2.60 9.77 9.18
CA THR A 103 3.60 9.78 8.09
C THR A 103 3.20 10.72 6.97
N MET A 104 4.01 11.75 6.71
CA MET A 104 3.72 12.78 5.72
C MET A 104 4.45 12.52 4.39
N PRO A 105 3.74 12.44 3.24
CA PRO A 105 4.40 12.39 1.94
C PRO A 105 5.00 13.74 1.58
N LEU A 106 6.32 13.80 1.42
CA LEU A 106 7.06 15.03 1.14
C LEU A 106 7.17 15.32 -0.37
N SER A 107 7.33 14.29 -1.20
CA SER A 107 7.51 14.45 -2.65
C SER A 107 6.20 14.43 -3.42
N ALA A 108 6.20 15.02 -4.61
CA ALA A 108 5.04 14.98 -5.50
C ALA A 108 4.70 13.55 -5.94
N GLN A 109 5.73 12.70 -6.08
CA GLN A 109 5.56 11.29 -6.45
C GLN A 109 4.88 10.51 -5.32
N SER A 110 5.33 10.65 -4.08
CA SER A 110 4.70 9.96 -2.94
C SER A 110 3.25 10.40 -2.73
N LYS A 111 2.95 11.70 -2.88
CA LYS A 111 1.57 12.23 -2.85
C LYS A 111 0.66 11.59 -3.89
N LEU A 112 1.12 11.49 -5.14
CA LEU A 112 0.35 10.88 -6.22
C LEU A 112 0.15 9.38 -6.00
N LEU A 113 1.20 8.67 -5.57
CA LEU A 113 1.12 7.24 -5.27
C LEU A 113 0.14 6.94 -4.12
N MET A 114 0.16 7.74 -3.05
CA MET A 114 -0.82 7.63 -1.97
C MET A 114 -2.26 7.89 -2.45
N ALA A 115 -2.46 8.92 -3.28
CA ALA A 115 -3.78 9.21 -3.85
C ALA A 115 -4.30 8.05 -4.73
N VAL A 116 -3.42 7.43 -5.53
CA VAL A 116 -3.78 6.28 -6.37
C VAL A 116 -4.14 5.07 -5.50
N GLU A 117 -3.34 4.75 -4.48
CA GLU A 117 -3.65 3.64 -3.56
C GLU A 117 -5.01 3.83 -2.87
N ALA A 118 -5.25 5.02 -2.32
CA ALA A 118 -6.50 5.33 -1.62
C ALA A 118 -7.70 5.21 -2.57
N THR A 119 -7.56 5.68 -3.81
CA THR A 119 -8.62 5.57 -4.83
C THR A 119 -8.89 4.11 -5.19
N ILE A 120 -7.86 3.31 -5.44
CA ILE A 120 -8.01 1.87 -5.76
C ILE A 120 -8.66 1.12 -4.59
N SER A 121 -8.25 1.44 -3.36
CA SER A 121 -8.78 0.82 -2.16
C SER A 121 -10.26 1.16 -1.96
N LEU A 122 -10.64 2.43 -2.14
CA LEU A 122 -12.01 2.89 -2.05
C LEU A 122 -12.90 2.23 -3.11
N LEU A 123 -12.42 2.13 -4.36
CA LEU A 123 -13.14 1.43 -5.43
C LEU A 123 -13.32 -0.05 -5.11
N THR A 124 -12.29 -0.71 -4.60
CA THR A 124 -12.35 -2.12 -4.21
C THR A 124 -13.41 -2.33 -3.13
N VAL A 125 -13.37 -1.57 -2.04
CA VAL A 125 -14.36 -1.66 -0.95
C VAL A 125 -15.77 -1.33 -1.44
N GLY A 126 -15.94 -0.27 -2.24
CA GLY A 126 -17.23 0.16 -2.78
C GLY A 126 -17.88 -0.88 -3.69
N LEU A 127 -17.11 -1.49 -4.61
CA LEU A 127 -17.59 -2.55 -5.49
C LEU A 127 -18.04 -3.78 -4.70
N VAL A 128 -17.33 -4.10 -3.63
CA VAL A 128 -17.58 -5.28 -2.80
C VAL A 128 -18.83 -5.08 -1.96
N ALA A 129 -19.00 -3.88 -1.37
CA ALA A 129 -20.23 -3.50 -0.69
C ALA A 129 -21.44 -3.52 -1.63
N ALA A 130 -21.33 -2.94 -2.83
CA ALA A 130 -22.40 -2.95 -3.83
C ALA A 130 -22.80 -4.38 -4.25
N ARG A 131 -21.81 -5.26 -4.46
CA ARG A 131 -22.05 -6.68 -4.77
C ARG A 131 -22.69 -7.43 -3.61
N ALA A 132 -22.28 -7.18 -2.37
CA ALA A 132 -22.86 -7.82 -1.20
C ALA A 132 -24.35 -7.49 -1.06
N VAL A 133 -24.73 -6.22 -1.26
CA VAL A 133 -26.14 -5.78 -1.24
C VAL A 133 -26.95 -6.46 -2.35
N ASN A 134 -26.40 -6.56 -3.57
CA ASN A 134 -27.07 -7.19 -4.71
C ASN A 134 -27.25 -8.71 -4.57
N ILE A 135 -26.54 -9.38 -3.67
CA ILE A 135 -26.71 -10.83 -3.41
C ILE A 135 -27.75 -11.08 -2.31
N LEU A 136 -28.00 -10.08 -1.45
CA LEU A 136 -28.97 -10.14 -0.36
C LEU A 136 -30.36 -9.65 -0.74
N THR A 137 -30.49 -8.98 -1.90
CA THR A 137 -31.75 -8.45 -2.46
C THR A 137 -32.21 -9.33 -3.61
#